data_AF-A0A7V3S1R4-F1
#
_entry.id   AF-A0A7V3S1R4-F1
#
_cell.length_a   1.000
_cell.length_b   1.000
_cell.length_c   1.000
_cell.angle_alpha   90.00
_cell.angle_beta   90.00
_cell.angle_gamma   90.00
#
_symmetry.space_group_name_H-M   'P 1'
#
loop_
_entity.id
_entity.type
_entity.pdbx_description
1 polymer ?
#
loop_
_entity_poly.entity_id
_entity_poly.type
_entity_poly.pdbx_seq_one_letter_code
_entity_poly.pdbx_strand_id
1 'polypeptide(L)'
;MKKILLLAIAPLLCSLTSPMDQVRNLARSKNWKALADCLVQARDQVNAGEKTVLDFLAGYALQQEGKDQEAIEPLSRAADVASPLTDYALYQLGLGLKNLGKKDEAEKTLEKISNAGYIYIPAKLLLARIYLETDRVDEAGTELGLLQSKKLPDRFIPELTLLEAKVAAGQGRDDLAGEKLTWLWINHPASDAAREMESAPELSA
;
A
#
# COMPACT_ATOMS: atom_id res chain seq x y z
N MET A 1 11.12 -49.19 21.50
CA MET A 1 10.96 -47.96 22.32
C MET A 1 11.78 -46.77 21.78
N LYS A 2 11.67 -46.41 20.48
CA LYS A 2 12.39 -45.25 19.90
C LYS A 2 11.50 -44.19 19.24
N LYS A 3 10.17 -44.41 19.16
CA LYS A 3 9.22 -43.48 18.53
C LYS A 3 8.64 -42.40 19.47
N ILE A 4 8.84 -42.52 20.78
CA ILE A 4 8.27 -41.58 21.77
C ILE A 4 9.21 -40.38 22.01
N LEU A 5 10.51 -40.53 21.75
CA LEU A 5 11.48 -39.45 22.00
C LEU A 5 11.46 -38.34 20.94
N LEU A 6 11.06 -38.63 19.70
CA LEU A 6 11.03 -37.62 18.63
C LEU A 6 9.86 -36.62 18.75
N LEU A 7 8.72 -37.02 19.34
CA LEU A 7 7.58 -36.13 19.54
C LEU A 7 7.75 -35.16 20.72
N ALA A 8 8.62 -35.48 21.68
CA ALA A 8 8.84 -34.64 22.86
C ALA A 8 9.83 -33.48 22.63
N ILE A 9 10.59 -33.49 21.52
CA ILE A 9 11.64 -32.49 21.23
C ILE A 9 11.17 -31.45 20.21
N ALA A 10 10.08 -31.72 19.47
CA ALA A 10 9.50 -30.76 18.52
C ALA A 10 9.12 -29.39 19.15
N PRO A 11 8.58 -29.33 20.39
CA PRO A 11 8.31 -28.04 21.05
C PRO A 11 9.60 -27.31 21.47
N LEU A 12 10.66 -28.05 21.78
CA LEU A 12 11.98 -27.49 22.13
C LEU A 12 12.70 -26.93 20.90
N LEU A 13 12.51 -27.50 19.71
CA LEU A 13 13.05 -26.97 18.46
C LEU A 13 12.36 -25.67 18.01
N CYS A 14 11.08 -25.47 18.37
CA CYS A 14 10.40 -24.17 18.21
C CYS A 14 11.02 -23.07 19.08
N SER A 15 11.62 -23.42 20.23
CA SER A 15 12.27 -22.47 21.15
C SER A 15 13.72 -22.09 20.78
N LEU A 16 14.27 -22.65 19.69
CA LEU A 16 15.68 -22.47 19.29
C LEU A 16 15.89 -21.48 18.14
N THR A 17 14.82 -20.94 17.57
CA THR A 17 14.90 -19.88 16.56
C THR A 17 14.46 -18.57 17.20
N SER A 18 15.25 -17.51 17.04
CA SER A 18 14.85 -16.19 17.53
C SER A 18 13.47 -15.84 16.95
N PRO A 19 12.59 -15.13 17.68
CA PRO A 19 11.33 -14.63 17.12
C PRO A 19 11.53 -13.95 15.75
N MET A 20 12.66 -13.27 15.55
CA MET A 20 13.04 -12.67 14.28
C MET A 20 13.37 -13.66 13.16
N ASP A 21 13.91 -14.84 13.48
CA ASP A 21 14.16 -15.88 12.47
C ASP A 21 12.85 -16.51 12.00
N GLN A 22 11.88 -16.67 12.90
CA GLN A 22 10.53 -17.12 12.54
C GLN A 22 9.85 -16.09 11.65
N VAL A 23 9.87 -14.81 12.03
CA VAL A 23 9.37 -13.69 11.23
C VAL A 23 9.99 -13.69 9.83
N ARG A 24 11.32 -13.81 9.72
CA ARG A 24 12.01 -13.85 8.42
C ARG A 24 11.57 -15.04 7.57
N ASN A 25 11.42 -16.22 8.16
CA ASN A 25 11.00 -17.42 7.43
C ASN A 25 9.55 -17.30 6.96
N LEU A 26 8.65 -16.82 7.82
CA LEU A 26 7.24 -16.63 7.50
C LEU A 26 7.05 -15.59 6.40
N ALA A 27 7.75 -14.45 6.48
CA ALA A 27 7.75 -13.42 5.44
C ALA A 27 8.24 -13.95 4.09
N ARG A 28 9.32 -14.75 4.07
CA ARG A 28 9.81 -15.40 2.84
C ARG A 28 8.80 -16.38 2.25
N SER A 29 8.11 -17.12 3.11
CA SER A 29 7.08 -18.08 2.68
C SER A 29 5.74 -17.43 2.28
N LYS A 30 5.60 -16.11 2.43
CA LYS A 30 4.35 -15.36 2.23
C LYS A 30 3.16 -15.93 3.01
N ASN A 31 3.42 -16.55 4.15
CA ASN A 31 2.37 -17.01 5.06
C ASN A 31 1.94 -15.85 5.94
N TRP A 32 1.17 -14.91 5.37
CA TRP A 32 0.86 -13.62 6.02
C TRP A 32 0.02 -13.80 7.28
N LYS A 33 -0.92 -14.76 7.27
CA LYS A 33 -1.68 -15.12 8.47
C LYS A 33 -0.77 -15.52 9.64
N ALA A 34 0.08 -16.54 9.46
CA ALA A 34 0.98 -16.99 10.53
C ALA A 34 2.02 -15.92 10.89
N LEU A 35 2.42 -15.10 9.92
CA LEU A 35 3.31 -13.96 10.15
C LEU A 35 2.67 -12.94 11.09
N ALA A 36 1.42 -12.54 10.85
CA ALA A 36 0.71 -11.58 11.70
C ALA A 36 0.61 -12.09 13.16
N ASP A 37 0.24 -13.35 13.36
CA ASP A 37 0.16 -13.97 14.68
C ASP A 37 1.53 -14.00 15.39
N CYS A 38 2.60 -14.32 14.66
CA CYS A 38 3.97 -14.35 15.18
C CYS A 38 4.47 -12.96 15.58
N LEU A 39 4.15 -11.92 14.80
CA LEU A 39 4.60 -10.55 15.04
C LEU A 39 4.02 -9.96 16.32
N VAL A 40 2.75 -10.27 16.65
CA VAL A 40 2.12 -9.85 17.91
C VAL A 40 2.89 -10.40 19.11
N GLN A 41 3.29 -11.67 19.07
CA GLN A 41 4.04 -12.31 20.16
C GLN A 41 5.47 -11.79 20.28
N ALA A 42 6.13 -11.53 19.14
CA ALA A 42 7.50 -11.04 19.09
C ALA A 42 7.62 -9.60 19.59
N ARG A 43 6.57 -8.78 19.41
CA ARG A 43 6.57 -7.34 19.74
C ARG A 43 6.95 -7.03 21.18
N ASP A 44 6.42 -7.77 22.14
CA ASP A 44 6.66 -7.50 23.57
C ASP A 44 8.06 -7.91 24.05
N GLN A 45 8.82 -8.62 23.21
CA GLN A 45 10.15 -9.15 23.52
C GLN A 45 11.29 -8.31 22.96
N VAL A 46 10.99 -7.27 22.17
CA VAL A 46 11.99 -6.47 21.45
C VAL A 46 12.06 -5.03 21.94
N ASN A 47 13.13 -4.30 21.57
CA ASN A 47 13.31 -2.90 21.95
C ASN A 47 12.39 -1.95 21.15
N ALA A 48 12.31 -0.68 21.55
CA ALA A 48 11.40 0.30 20.93
C ALA A 48 11.60 0.50 19.41
N GLY A 49 12.84 0.50 18.92
CA GLY A 49 13.11 0.65 17.48
C GLY A 49 12.70 -0.59 16.68
N GLU A 50 12.92 -1.78 17.24
CA GLU A 50 12.46 -3.04 16.66
C GLU A 50 10.93 -3.15 16.69
N LYS A 51 10.27 -2.65 17.75
CA LYS A 51 8.80 -2.60 17.82
C LYS A 51 8.18 -1.87 16.63
N THR A 52 8.74 -0.74 16.21
CA THR A 52 8.24 0.01 15.04
C THR A 52 8.30 -0.82 13.75
N VAL A 53 9.38 -1.58 13.56
CA VAL A 53 9.53 -2.48 12.40
C VAL A 53 8.49 -3.61 12.47
N LEU A 54 8.30 -4.22 13.64
CA LEU A 54 7.32 -5.28 13.81
C LEU A 54 5.88 -4.78 13.65
N ASP A 55 5.58 -3.57 14.14
CA ASP A 55 4.29 -2.90 13.98
C ASP A 55 3.98 -2.66 12.49
N PHE A 56 4.94 -2.12 11.74
CA PHE A 56 4.79 -1.96 10.29
C PHE A 56 4.54 -3.30 9.58
N LEU A 57 5.36 -4.32 9.88
CA LEU A 57 5.23 -5.64 9.25
C LEU A 57 3.90 -6.32 9.60
N ALA A 58 3.39 -6.13 10.82
CA ALA A 58 2.14 -6.72 11.26
C ALA A 58 0.97 -6.09 10.49
N GLY A 59 0.96 -4.77 10.41
CA GLY A 59 0.01 -4.02 9.60
C GLY A 59 0.03 -4.44 8.14
N TYR A 60 1.22 -4.51 7.53
CA TYR A 60 1.37 -4.93 6.14
C TYR A 60 0.87 -6.36 5.91
N ALA A 61 1.22 -7.30 6.79
CA ALA A 61 0.76 -8.70 6.70
C ALA A 61 -0.76 -8.81 6.79
N LEU A 62 -1.41 -8.04 7.67
CA LEU A 62 -2.86 -7.98 7.78
C LEU A 62 -3.52 -7.46 6.49
N GLN A 63 -2.94 -6.45 5.84
CA GLN A 63 -3.44 -5.97 4.55
C GLN A 63 -3.29 -7.00 3.43
N GLN A 64 -2.21 -7.79 3.41
CA GLN A 64 -2.06 -8.88 2.44
C GLN A 64 -3.13 -9.98 2.61
N GLU A 65 -3.72 -10.10 3.80
CA GLU A 65 -4.85 -10.98 4.08
C GLU A 65 -6.22 -10.29 3.88
N GLY A 66 -6.25 -9.04 3.39
CA GLY A 66 -7.47 -8.25 3.20
C GLY A 66 -8.10 -7.73 4.50
N LYS A 67 -7.37 -7.79 5.62
CA LYS A 67 -7.84 -7.36 6.94
C LYS A 67 -7.48 -5.90 7.23
N ASP A 68 -7.91 -4.99 6.35
CA ASP A 68 -7.55 -3.56 6.42
C ASP A 68 -7.95 -2.93 7.77
N GLN A 69 -9.08 -3.34 8.36
CA GLN A 69 -9.53 -2.81 9.66
C GLN A 69 -8.64 -3.25 10.83
N GLU A 70 -8.11 -4.47 10.80
CA GLU A 70 -7.17 -4.96 11.82
C GLU A 70 -5.77 -4.31 11.64
N ALA A 71 -5.42 -3.92 10.41
CA ALA A 71 -4.13 -3.31 10.09
C ALA A 71 -3.98 -1.87 10.61
N ILE A 72 -5.08 -1.16 10.88
CA ILE A 72 -5.07 0.26 11.29
C ILE A 72 -4.20 0.48 12.53
N GLU A 73 -4.41 -0.33 13.57
CA GLU A 73 -3.79 -0.14 14.87
C GLU A 73 -2.25 -0.33 14.83
N PRO A 74 -1.70 -1.44 14.27
CA PRO A 74 -0.26 -1.58 14.11
C PRO A 74 0.36 -0.54 13.16
N LEU A 75 -0.31 -0.17 12.06
CA LEU A 75 0.21 0.86 11.15
C LEU A 75 0.23 2.25 11.78
N SER A 76 -0.78 2.58 12.60
CA SER A 76 -0.83 3.85 13.33
C SER A 76 0.33 3.96 14.31
N ARG A 77 0.60 2.90 15.10
CA ARG A 77 1.77 2.87 15.99
C ARG A 77 3.09 3.03 15.25
N ALA A 78 3.22 2.41 14.07
CA ALA A 78 4.42 2.56 13.24
C ALA A 78 4.57 3.98 12.65
N ALA A 79 3.45 4.63 12.31
CA ALA A 79 3.43 6.01 11.81
C ALA A 79 3.69 7.05 12.90
N ASP A 80 3.30 6.80 14.14
CA ASP A 80 3.47 7.72 15.28
C ASP A 80 4.92 7.82 15.77
N VAL A 81 5.79 6.89 15.35
CA VAL A 81 7.22 6.89 15.70
C VAL A 81 8.02 7.46 14.53
N ALA A 82 8.71 8.58 14.77
CA ALA A 82 9.64 9.17 13.80
C ALA A 82 10.76 8.18 13.47
N SER A 83 10.71 7.59 12.27
CA SER A 83 11.63 6.57 11.80
C SER A 83 11.70 6.57 10.26
N PRO A 84 12.65 5.85 9.65
CA PRO A 84 12.66 5.66 8.20
C PRO A 84 11.41 4.98 7.62
N LEU A 85 10.58 4.35 8.48
CA LEU A 85 9.34 3.68 8.09
C LEU A 85 8.10 4.57 8.21
N THR A 86 8.19 5.77 8.76
CA THR A 86 7.03 6.64 9.02
C THR A 86 6.20 6.87 7.76
N ASP A 87 6.82 7.30 6.65
CA ASP A 87 6.11 7.53 5.38
C ASP A 87 5.52 6.23 4.80
N TYR A 88 6.22 5.10 4.96
CA TYR A 88 5.72 3.79 4.52
C TYR A 88 4.49 3.37 5.32
N ALA A 89 4.50 3.56 6.64
CA ALA A 89 3.39 3.26 7.52
C ALA A 89 2.18 4.17 7.24
N LEU A 90 2.41 5.48 7.05
CA LEU A 90 1.38 6.44 6.65
C LEU A 90 0.72 6.04 5.32
N TYR A 91 1.51 5.64 4.33
CA TYR A 91 0.97 5.21 3.03
C TYR A 91 0.12 3.94 3.16
N GLN A 92 0.62 2.93 3.86
CA GLN A 92 -0.14 1.69 4.07
C GLN A 92 -1.42 1.93 4.88
N LEU A 93 -1.35 2.80 5.89
CA LEU A 93 -2.52 3.20 6.68
C LEU A 93 -3.55 3.92 5.80
N GLY A 94 -3.11 4.90 5.00
CA GLY A 94 -3.98 5.61 4.06
C GLY A 94 -4.62 4.67 3.03
N LEU A 95 -3.87 3.70 2.50
CA LEU A 95 -4.40 2.69 1.60
C LEU A 95 -5.48 1.81 2.27
N GLY A 96 -5.23 1.35 3.49
CA GLY A 96 -6.20 0.55 4.25
C GLY A 96 -7.47 1.35 4.59
N LEU A 97 -7.32 2.61 5.00
CA LEU A 97 -8.44 3.52 5.25
C LEU A 97 -9.28 3.75 3.98
N LYS A 98 -8.64 3.95 2.81
CA LYS A 98 -9.35 4.04 1.53
C LYS A 98 -10.15 2.76 1.24
N ASN A 99 -9.54 1.59 1.39
CA ASN A 99 -10.21 0.31 1.12
C ASN A 99 -11.44 0.09 2.02
N LEU A 100 -11.42 0.63 3.24
CA LEU A 100 -12.56 0.62 4.17
C LEU A 100 -13.61 1.71 3.87
N GLY A 101 -13.42 2.53 2.83
CA GLY A 101 -14.28 3.65 2.50
C GLY A 101 -14.08 4.90 3.38
N LYS A 102 -13.09 4.90 4.28
CA LYS A 102 -12.75 6.02 5.19
C LYS A 102 -11.87 7.05 4.47
N LYS A 103 -12.37 7.60 3.37
CA LYS A 103 -11.62 8.44 2.43
C LYS A 103 -11.06 9.71 3.07
N ASP A 104 -11.82 10.40 3.93
CA ASP A 104 -11.36 11.60 4.63
C ASP A 104 -10.21 11.32 5.61
N GLU A 105 -10.24 10.17 6.29
CA GLU A 105 -9.15 9.75 7.18
C GLU A 105 -7.91 9.35 6.37
N ALA A 106 -8.11 8.71 5.22
CA ALA A 106 -7.04 8.36 4.30
C ALA A 106 -6.32 9.61 3.76
N GLU A 107 -7.08 10.62 3.31
CA GLU A 107 -6.55 11.92 2.86
C GLU A 107 -5.66 12.55 3.92
N LYS A 108 -6.20 12.80 5.11
CA LYS A 108 -5.46 13.40 6.25
C LYS A 108 -4.21 12.61 6.64
N THR A 109 -4.23 11.29 6.44
CA THR A 109 -3.08 10.44 6.72
C THR A 109 -2.00 10.59 5.65
N LEU A 110 -2.38 10.60 4.37
CA LEU A 110 -1.46 10.71 3.24
C LEU A 110 -0.84 12.10 3.11
N GLU A 111 -1.55 13.15 3.52
CA GLU A 111 -1.03 14.53 3.56
C GLU A 111 0.17 14.71 4.51
N LYS A 112 0.35 13.81 5.48
CA LYS A 112 1.49 13.84 6.41
C LYS A 112 2.80 13.36 5.78
N ILE A 113 2.75 12.75 4.58
CA ILE A 113 3.91 12.14 3.92
C ILE A 113 4.85 13.22 3.39
N SER A 114 6.14 13.07 3.68
CA SER A 114 7.17 14.01 3.23
C SER A 114 7.31 14.07 1.71
N ASN A 115 7.58 15.27 1.17
CA ASN A 115 7.78 15.48 -0.27
C ASN A 115 9.15 15.02 -0.81
N ALA A 116 10.05 14.59 0.08
CA ALA A 116 11.40 14.11 -0.21
C ALA A 116 11.50 12.58 -0.23
N GLY A 117 10.51 11.87 0.32
CA GLY A 117 10.54 10.42 0.49
C GLY A 117 10.23 9.64 -0.80
N TYR A 118 10.70 8.38 -0.85
CA TYR A 118 10.39 7.44 -1.95
C TYR A 118 8.89 7.16 -2.10
N ILE A 119 8.12 7.37 -1.03
CA ILE A 119 6.68 7.15 -0.96
C ILE A 119 5.86 8.35 -1.47
N TYR A 120 6.49 9.51 -1.68
CA TYR A 120 5.80 10.71 -2.11
C TYR A 120 4.98 10.50 -3.40
N ILE A 121 5.58 9.89 -4.43
CA ILE A 121 4.90 9.65 -5.71
C ILE A 121 3.69 8.72 -5.52
N PRO A 122 3.83 7.50 -4.93
CA PRO A 122 2.69 6.65 -4.59
C PRO A 122 1.59 7.36 -3.80
N ALA A 123 1.96 8.16 -2.79
CA ALA A 123 1.00 8.87 -1.95
C ALA A 123 0.18 9.89 -2.75
N LYS A 124 0.81 10.62 -3.67
CA LYS A 124 0.13 11.62 -4.52
C LYS A 124 -0.80 10.98 -5.53
N LEU A 125 -0.41 9.84 -6.11
CA LEU A 125 -1.31 9.05 -6.97
C LEU A 125 -2.52 8.52 -6.18
N LEU A 126 -2.30 8.04 -4.95
CA LEU A 126 -3.37 7.56 -4.09
C LEU A 126 -4.33 8.68 -3.66
N LEU A 127 -3.81 9.87 -3.32
CA LEU A 127 -4.61 11.07 -3.05
C LEU A 127 -5.46 11.46 -4.26
N ALA A 128 -4.85 11.54 -5.46
CA ALA A 128 -5.58 11.87 -6.68
C ALA A 128 -6.70 10.85 -6.97
N ARG A 129 -6.46 9.56 -6.70
CA ARG A 129 -7.49 8.52 -6.80
C ARG A 129 -8.61 8.72 -5.78
N ILE A 130 -8.30 9.03 -4.52
CA ILE A 130 -9.30 9.34 -3.49
C ILE A 130 -10.15 10.55 -3.90
N TYR A 131 -9.51 11.59 -4.45
CA TYR A 131 -10.20 12.79 -4.93
C TYR A 131 -11.13 12.49 -6.11
N LEU A 132 -10.69 11.73 -7.10
CA LEU A 132 -11.57 11.29 -8.20
C LEU A 132 -12.74 10.42 -7.69
N GLU A 133 -12.50 9.53 -6.73
CA GLU A 133 -13.55 8.72 -6.10
C GLU A 133 -14.50 9.53 -5.19
N THR A 134 -14.23 10.81 -4.96
CA THR A 134 -15.06 11.76 -4.19
C THR A 134 -15.51 12.96 -5.03
N ASP A 135 -15.39 12.87 -6.36
CA ASP A 135 -15.77 13.90 -7.33
C ASP A 135 -15.02 15.25 -7.17
N ARG A 136 -13.85 15.22 -6.52
CA ARG A 136 -12.95 16.36 -6.28
C ARG A 136 -11.91 16.46 -7.39
N VAL A 137 -12.40 16.68 -8.61
CA VAL A 137 -11.58 16.59 -9.83
C VAL A 137 -10.42 17.61 -9.85
N ASP A 138 -10.63 18.81 -9.33
CA ASP A 138 -9.61 19.87 -9.32
C ASP A 138 -8.48 19.58 -8.33
N GLU A 139 -8.79 19.04 -7.15
CA GLU A 139 -7.78 18.59 -6.20
C GLU A 139 -6.97 17.41 -6.76
N ALA A 140 -7.63 16.46 -7.45
CA ALA A 140 -6.93 15.39 -8.14
C ALA A 140 -5.93 15.94 -9.17
N GLY A 141 -6.37 16.88 -10.02
CA GLY A 141 -5.50 17.53 -11.00
C GLY A 141 -4.33 18.27 -10.37
N THR A 142 -4.56 18.93 -9.23
CA THR A 142 -3.51 19.62 -8.46
C THR A 142 -2.44 18.64 -7.99
N GLU A 143 -2.83 17.51 -7.41
CA GLU A 143 -1.86 16.52 -6.91
C GLU A 143 -1.05 15.87 -8.03
N LEU A 144 -1.66 15.55 -9.16
CA LEU A 144 -0.95 15.01 -10.32
C LEU A 144 -0.01 16.05 -10.93
N GLY A 145 -0.39 17.34 -10.94
CA GLY A 145 0.45 18.44 -11.40
C GLY A 145 1.77 18.56 -10.63
N LEU A 146 1.78 18.26 -9.34
CA LEU A 146 3.01 18.25 -8.52
C LEU A 146 4.04 17.21 -8.99
N LEU A 147 3.59 16.18 -9.71
CA LEU A 147 4.44 15.09 -10.20
C LEU A 147 5.11 15.41 -11.54
N GLN A 148 4.57 16.36 -12.33
CA GLN A 148 5.06 16.67 -13.68
C GLN A 148 6.49 17.24 -13.70
N SER A 149 6.89 17.94 -12.64
CA SER A 149 8.23 18.49 -12.49
C SER A 149 9.27 17.48 -11.98
N LYS A 150 8.84 16.28 -11.58
CA LYS A 150 9.69 15.24 -11.00
C LYS A 150 10.10 14.24 -12.08
N LYS A 151 11.33 13.73 -11.98
CA LYS A 151 11.75 12.56 -12.77
C LYS A 151 11.02 11.33 -12.24
N LEU A 152 9.93 10.97 -12.90
CA LEU A 152 9.09 9.84 -12.50
C LEU A 152 9.71 8.50 -12.93
N PRO A 153 9.81 7.51 -12.03
CA PRO A 153 10.11 6.14 -12.42
C PRO A 153 9.04 5.57 -13.36
N ASP A 154 9.46 4.87 -14.41
CA ASP A 154 8.58 4.34 -15.48
C ASP A 154 7.39 3.54 -14.96
N ARG A 155 7.56 2.81 -13.85
CA ARG A 155 6.49 2.02 -13.22
C ARG A 155 5.26 2.83 -12.81
N PHE A 156 5.39 4.14 -12.64
CA PHE A 156 4.28 5.03 -12.25
C PHE A 156 3.63 5.75 -13.43
N ILE A 157 4.25 5.73 -14.61
CA ILE A 157 3.72 6.38 -15.81
C ILE A 157 2.32 5.86 -16.16
N PRO A 158 2.04 4.54 -16.17
CA PRO A 158 0.72 4.05 -16.53
C PRO A 158 -0.40 4.55 -15.61
N GLU A 159 -0.18 4.47 -14.30
CA GLU A 159 -1.16 4.92 -13.29
C GLU A 159 -1.36 6.44 -13.36
N LEU A 160 -0.28 7.22 -13.49
CA LEU A 160 -0.37 8.67 -13.66
C LEU A 160 -1.20 9.02 -14.90
N THR A 161 -0.91 8.41 -16.05
CA THR A 161 -1.63 8.69 -17.30
C THR A 161 -3.11 8.35 -17.20
N LEU A 162 -3.46 7.24 -16.54
CA LEU A 162 -4.86 6.88 -16.29
C LEU A 162 -5.56 7.93 -15.43
N LEU A 163 -4.96 8.34 -14.31
CA LEU A 163 -5.54 9.34 -13.43
C LEU A 163 -5.65 10.72 -14.12
N GLU A 164 -4.66 11.11 -14.92
CA GLU A 164 -4.72 12.34 -15.73
C GLU A 164 -5.84 12.29 -16.78
N ALA A 165 -6.08 11.13 -17.39
CA ALA A 165 -7.20 10.94 -18.31
C ALA A 165 -8.55 11.09 -17.59
N LYS A 166 -8.69 10.50 -16.40
CA LYS A 166 -9.90 10.65 -15.57
C LYS A 166 -10.12 12.10 -15.14
N VAL A 167 -9.06 12.82 -14.77
CA VAL A 167 -9.14 14.26 -14.47
C VAL A 167 -9.59 15.04 -15.71
N ALA A 168 -9.02 14.76 -16.89
CA ALA A 168 -9.41 15.42 -18.13
C ALA A 168 -10.90 15.18 -18.46
N ALA A 169 -11.38 13.95 -18.33
CA ALA A 169 -12.80 13.61 -18.52
C ALA A 169 -13.70 14.32 -17.49
N GLY A 170 -13.32 14.34 -16.21
CA GLY A 170 -14.06 15.07 -15.17
C GLY A 170 -14.13 16.58 -15.40
N GLN A 171 -13.21 17.14 -16.20
CA GLN A 171 -13.21 18.54 -16.62
C GLN A 171 -13.91 18.78 -17.97
N GLY A 172 -14.56 17.76 -18.55
CA GLY A 172 -15.20 17.83 -19.86
C GLY A 172 -14.22 17.94 -21.04
N ARG A 173 -12.95 17.57 -20.85
CA ARG A 173 -11.91 17.56 -21.89
C ARG A 173 -11.77 16.16 -22.49
N ASP A 174 -12.86 15.66 -23.06
CA ASP A 174 -12.98 14.27 -23.51
C ASP A 174 -11.95 13.89 -24.59
N ASP A 175 -11.63 14.81 -25.50
CA ASP A 175 -10.60 14.61 -26.52
C ASP A 175 -9.23 14.28 -25.90
N LEU A 176 -8.83 15.04 -24.88
CA LEU A 176 -7.56 14.85 -24.18
C LEU A 176 -7.58 13.56 -23.34
N ALA A 177 -8.72 13.25 -22.72
CA ALA A 177 -8.89 12.00 -22.00
C ALA A 177 -8.71 10.80 -22.96
N GLY A 178 -9.37 10.83 -24.13
CA GLY A 178 -9.27 9.80 -25.16
C GLY A 178 -7.85 9.64 -25.70
N GLU A 179 -7.14 10.74 -25.95
CA GLU A 179 -5.72 10.72 -26.37
C GLU A 179 -4.86 10.00 -25.33
N LYS A 180 -4.98 10.37 -24.05
CA LYS A 180 -4.21 9.76 -22.95
C LYS A 180 -4.51 8.27 -22.79
N LEU A 181 -5.77 7.88 -22.86
CA LEU A 181 -6.18 6.48 -22.78
C LEU A 181 -5.65 5.65 -23.97
N THR A 182 -5.72 6.22 -25.18
CA THR A 182 -5.17 5.58 -26.39
C THR A 182 -3.66 5.40 -26.26
N TRP A 183 -2.95 6.45 -25.81
CA TRP A 183 -1.51 6.37 -25.56
C TRP A 183 -1.18 5.31 -24.51
N LEU A 184 -1.92 5.25 -23.40
CA LEU A 184 -1.74 4.26 -22.33
C LEU A 184 -1.89 2.84 -22.87
N TRP A 185 -2.93 2.60 -23.66
CA TRP A 185 -3.19 1.31 -24.27
C TRP A 185 -2.09 0.86 -25.22
N ILE A 186 -1.60 1.77 -26.08
CA ILE A 186 -0.57 1.47 -27.08
C ILE A 186 0.79 1.20 -26.40
N ASN A 187 1.16 2.00 -25.41
CA ASN A 187 2.52 1.99 -24.84
C ASN A 187 2.65 1.10 -23.60
N HIS A 188 1.56 0.85 -22.87
CA HIS A 188 1.55 0.05 -21.65
C HIS A 188 0.36 -0.93 -21.58
N PRO A 189 0.12 -1.74 -22.63
CA PRO A 189 -1.08 -2.60 -22.72
C PRO A 189 -1.18 -3.64 -21.60
N ALA A 190 -0.05 -4.07 -21.02
CA ALA A 190 -0.02 -5.07 -19.95
C ALA A 190 -0.08 -4.47 -18.53
N SER A 191 -0.22 -3.15 -18.40
CA SER A 191 -0.29 -2.47 -17.09
C SER A 191 -1.64 -2.67 -16.43
N ASP A 192 -1.68 -2.63 -15.09
CA ASP A 192 -2.94 -2.70 -14.35
C ASP A 192 -3.87 -1.52 -14.70
N ALA A 193 -3.28 -0.35 -15.00
CA ALA A 193 -4.01 0.82 -15.46
C ALA A 193 -4.72 0.58 -16.80
N ALA A 194 -4.07 -0.10 -17.75
CA ALA A 194 -4.71 -0.47 -19.02
C ALA A 194 -5.82 -1.51 -18.80
N ARG A 195 -5.62 -2.49 -17.91
CA ARG A 195 -6.65 -3.49 -17.57
C ARG A 195 -7.88 -2.87 -16.90
N GLU A 196 -7.70 -1.82 -16.10
CA GLU A 196 -8.80 -1.08 -15.48
C GLU A 196 -9.78 -0.57 -16.56
N MET A 197 -9.26 -0.12 -17.71
CA MET A 197 -10.06 0.31 -18.86
C MET A 197 -10.90 -0.81 -19.48
N GLU A 198 -10.38 -2.04 -19.54
CA GLU A 198 -11.11 -3.22 -20.08
C GLU A 198 -12.31 -3.60 -19.21
N SER A 199 -12.18 -3.37 -17.90
CA SER A 199 -13.21 -3.73 -16.92
C SER A 199 -14.33 -2.69 -16.78
N ALA A 200 -14.19 -1.51 -17.40
CA ALA A 200 -15.27 -0.55 -17.47
C ALA A 200 -16.38 -1.12 -18.38
N PRO A 201 -17.65 -1.15 -17.95
CA PRO A 201 -18.74 -1.53 -18.83
C PRO A 201 -18.66 -0.60 -20.05
N GLU A 202 -18.58 -1.21 -21.23
CA GLU A 202 -18.30 -0.59 -22.53
C GLU A 202 -18.59 0.92 -22.55
N LEU A 203 -17.54 1.72 -22.75
CA LEU A 203 -17.69 3.10 -23.22
C LEU A 203 -18.45 3.02 -24.54
N SER A 204 -19.78 3.08 -24.43
CA SER A 204 -20.70 2.88 -25.53
C SER A 204 -20.40 3.93 -26.59
N ALA A 205 -19.95 3.43 -27.75
CA ALA A 205 -19.81 4.17 -29.00
C ALA A 205 -21.13 4.82 -29.44
#